data_AF-A0A2H3JCT4-F1
#
_entry.id   AF-A0A2H3JCT4-F1
#
_cell.length_a   1.000
_cell.length_b   1.000
_cell.length_c   1.000
_cell.angle_alpha   90.00
_cell.angle_beta   90.00
_cell.angle_gamma   90.00
#
_symmetry.space_group_name_H-M   'P 1'
#
loop_
_entity.id
_entity.type
_entity.pdbx_description
1 polymer ?
#
loop_
_entity_poly.entity_id
_entity_poly.type
_entity_poly.pdbx_seq_one_letter_code
_entity_poly.pdbx_strand_id
1 'polypeptide(L)' 'TKQMSGKEASKSCLTLGFLCNATRTEKYPLFFTGKWKQLRCFRKTSAESMGFHYCNNNTAWMTSGLFEE' A
#
# COMPACT_ATOMS: atom_id res chain seq x y z
N THR A 1 -9.99 4.77 23.59
CA THR A 1 -11.29 4.13 23.29
C THR A 1 -11.28 2.70 23.79
N LYS A 2 -12.27 2.25 24.56
CA LYS A 2 -12.30 0.90 25.17
C LYS A 2 -12.44 -0.19 24.09
N GLN A 3 -11.68 -1.27 24.22
CA GLN A 3 -11.78 -2.45 23.36
C GLN A 3 -13.03 -3.26 23.76
N MET A 4 -13.79 -3.75 22.78
CA MET A 4 -15.04 -4.48 22.97
C MET A 4 -15.03 -5.75 22.12
N SER A 5 -15.80 -6.76 22.53
CA SER A 5 -15.99 -7.98 21.73
C SER A 5 -16.44 -7.63 20.31
N GLY A 6 -15.76 -8.14 19.29
CA GLY A 6 -16.03 -7.87 17.87
C GLY A 6 -15.43 -6.59 17.29
N LYS A 7 -14.84 -5.71 18.10
CA LYS A 7 -14.19 -4.48 17.59
C LYS A 7 -12.73 -4.73 17.24
N GLU A 8 -12.41 -4.67 15.96
CA GLU A 8 -11.02 -4.65 15.51
C GLU A 8 -10.39 -3.28 15.86
N ALA A 9 -9.48 -3.27 16.84
CA ALA A 9 -8.90 -2.04 17.37
C ALA A 9 -7.99 -1.31 16.37
N SER A 10 -7.43 -2.04 15.41
CA SER A 10 -6.50 -1.49 14.42
C SER A 10 -6.67 -2.20 13.08
N LYS A 11 -7.46 -1.60 12.19
CA LYS A 11 -7.54 -2.06 10.80
C LYS A 11 -6.26 -1.67 10.07
N SER A 12 -5.51 -2.65 9.62
CA SER A 12 -4.36 -2.42 8.72
C SER A 12 -4.91 -2.23 7.30
N CYS A 13 -4.57 -1.11 6.67
CA CYS A 13 -4.97 -0.83 5.29
C CYS A 13 -3.75 -0.96 4.36
N LEU A 14 -3.98 -1.60 3.20
CA LEU A 14 -3.06 -1.64 2.08
C LEU A 14 -3.85 -1.19 0.85
N THR A 15 -3.37 -0.13 0.20
CA THR A 15 -3.97 0.45 -1.00
C THR A 15 -3.23 -0.05 -2.23
N LEU A 16 -3.97 -0.44 -3.27
CA LEU A 16 -3.44 -0.85 -4.57
C LEU A 16 -3.91 0.13 -5.63
N GLY A 17 -2.96 0.74 -6.33
CA GLY A 17 -3.18 1.56 -7.51
C GLY A 17 -3.05 0.73 -8.77
N PHE A 18 -4.11 0.75 -9.59
CA PHE A 18 -4.12 0.19 -10.94
C PHE A 18 -4.11 1.35 -11.92
N LEU A 19 -3.19 1.31 -12.89
CA LEU A 19 -3.11 2.32 -13.94
C LEU A 19 -3.04 1.62 -15.29
N CYS A 20 -4.04 1.90 -16.12
CA CYS A 20 -4.11 1.42 -17.50
C CYS A 20 -4.85 2.42 -18.38
N ASN A 21 -4.52 2.43 -19.67
CA ASN A 21 -5.27 3.21 -20.65
C ASN A 21 -6.65 2.56 -20.94
N ALA A 22 -7.55 3.30 -21.59
CA ALA A 22 -8.92 2.84 -21.86
C ALA A 22 -8.98 1.55 -22.71
N THR A 23 -8.03 1.40 -23.64
CA THR A 23 -7.90 0.23 -24.52
C THR A 23 -7.17 -0.94 -23.85
N ARG A 24 -6.63 -0.75 -22.64
CA ARG A 24 -5.90 -1.74 -21.84
C ARG A 24 -4.62 -2.27 -22.50
N THR A 25 -4.12 -1.60 -23.54
CA THR A 25 -2.86 -1.94 -24.21
C THR A 25 -1.65 -1.53 -23.37
N GLU A 26 -1.77 -0.44 -22.63
CA GLU A 26 -0.75 0.05 -21.71
C GLU A 26 -1.19 -0.21 -20.28
N LYS A 27 -0.36 -0.93 -19.54
CA LYS A 27 -0.57 -1.25 -18.13
C LYS A 27 0.71 -0.91 -17.38
N TYR A 28 0.56 -0.16 -16.32
CA TYR A 28 1.66 0.10 -15.41
C TYR A 28 1.74 -0.98 -14.33
N PRO A 29 2.92 -1.15 -13.71
CA PRO A 29 3.06 -1.98 -12.51
C PRO A 29 2.07 -1.56 -11.43
N LEU A 30 1.64 -2.52 -10.62
CA LEU A 30 0.79 -2.24 -9.48
C LEU A 30 1.52 -1.36 -8.46
N PHE A 31 0.85 -0.31 -8.03
CA PHE A 31 1.37 0.60 -7.04
C PHE A 31 0.83 0.23 -5.66
N PHE A 32 1.69 -0.07 -4.70
CA PHE A 32 1.29 -0.46 -3.36
C PHE A 32 1.53 0.69 -2.39
N THR A 33 0.59 0.97 -1.51
CA THR A 33 0.77 1.95 -0.42
C THR A 33 0.23 1.41 0.88
N GLY A 34 1.08 1.39 1.91
CA GLY A 34 0.70 0.97 3.25
C GLY A 34 1.06 2.00 4.32
N LYS A 35 0.67 1.70 5.56
CA LYS A 35 0.98 2.59 6.68
C LYS A 35 2.46 2.56 7.07
N TRP A 36 3.01 1.36 7.09
CA TRP A 36 4.33 1.07 7.64
C TRP A 36 5.32 0.80 6.53
N LYS A 37 6.56 1.28 6.67
CA LYS A 37 7.62 0.99 5.69
C LYS A 37 7.85 -0.52 5.51
N GLN A 38 7.70 -1.30 6.58
CA GLN A 38 7.91 -2.74 6.55
C GLN A 38 6.78 -3.48 7.25
N LEU A 39 5.88 -4.06 6.45
CA LEU A 39 4.81 -4.91 6.94
C LEU A 39 5.39 -6.23 7.46
N ARG A 40 4.76 -6.83 8.48
CA ARG A 40 5.22 -8.12 9.05
C ARG A 40 5.22 -9.25 8.01
N CYS A 41 4.31 -9.19 7.03
CA CYS A 41 4.25 -10.16 5.94
C CYS A 41 5.48 -10.13 5.02
N PHE A 42 6.27 -9.04 5.03
CA PHE A 42 7.50 -8.97 4.27
C PHE A 42 8.66 -9.71 4.93
N ARG A 43 8.46 -10.42 6.06
CA ARG A 43 9.46 -11.31 6.70
C ARG A 43 10.86 -10.67 6.86
N LYS A 44 10.90 -9.37 7.18
CA LYS A 44 12.13 -8.55 7.31
C LYS A 44 12.89 -8.30 6.00
N THR A 45 12.36 -8.66 4.85
CA THR A 45 12.80 -8.21 3.53
C THR A 45 12.09 -6.92 3.10
N SER A 46 12.67 -6.16 2.17
CA SER A 46 12.03 -4.95 1.63
C SER A 46 11.01 -5.30 0.54
N ALA A 47 10.01 -4.45 0.33
CA ALA A 47 9.07 -4.63 -0.77
C ALA A 47 9.76 -4.64 -2.14
N GLU A 48 10.78 -3.80 -2.33
CA GLU A 48 11.60 -3.76 -3.54
C GLU A 48 12.33 -5.08 -3.78
N SER A 49 12.87 -5.73 -2.73
CA SER A 49 13.51 -7.04 -2.87
C SER A 49 12.55 -8.15 -3.32
N MET A 50 11.24 -7.93 -3.15
CA MET A 50 10.17 -8.81 -3.63
C MET A 50 9.63 -8.38 -5.01
N GLY A 51 10.16 -7.30 -5.60
CA GLY A 51 9.72 -6.75 -6.88
C GLY A 51 8.46 -5.88 -6.82
N PHE A 52 8.07 -5.42 -5.63
CA PHE A 52 6.89 -4.56 -5.46
C PHE A 52 7.28 -3.08 -5.42
N HIS A 53 6.56 -2.27 -6.19
CA HIS A 53 6.60 -0.81 -6.06
C HIS A 53 5.77 -0.38 -4.86
N TYR A 54 6.41 -0.08 -3.73
CA TYR A 54 5.75 0.13 -2.45
C TYR A 54 6.15 1.45 -1.80
N CYS A 55 5.16 2.27 -1.48
CA CYS A 55 5.32 3.49 -0.71
C CYS A 55 4.63 3.38 0.66
N ASN A 56 5.00 4.25 1.61
CA ASN A 56 4.35 4.29 2.91
C ASN A 56 4.06 5.71 3.38
N ASN A 57 2.86 5.91 3.95
CA ASN A 57 2.48 7.14 4.64
C ASN A 57 1.57 6.83 5.83
N ASN A 58 1.40 7.75 6.78
CA ASN A 58 0.66 7.46 8.03
C ASN A 58 -0.81 7.06 7.83
N THR A 59 -1.40 7.43 6.70
CA THR A 59 -2.81 7.17 6.38
C THR A 59 -3.00 5.87 5.59
N ALA A 60 -1.97 5.39 4.88
CA ALA A 60 -2.03 4.33 3.86
C ALA A 60 -2.88 4.67 2.61
N TRP A 61 -2.96 5.96 2.23
CA TRP A 61 -3.73 6.43 1.07
C TRP A 61 -2.81 6.80 -0.10
N MET A 62 -3.35 6.76 -1.32
CA MET A 62 -2.69 7.38 -2.47
C MET A 62 -2.77 8.91 -2.34
N THR A 63 -1.61 9.56 -2.25
CA THR A 63 -1.48 11.03 -2.16
C THR A 63 -0.72 11.55 -3.36
N SER A 64 -0.97 12.79 -3.79
CA SER A 64 -0.34 13.39 -4.98
C SER A 64 1.20 13.36 -4.91
N GLY A 65 1.78 13.59 -3.72
CA GLY A 65 3.23 13.56 -3.53
C GLY A 65 3.89 12.21 -3.84
N LEU A 66 3.13 11.11 -3.93
CA LEU A 66 3.66 9.80 -4.37
C LEU A 66 3.94 9.74 -5.87
N PHE A 67 3.38 10.68 -6.64
CA PHE A 67 3.57 10.78 -8.09
C PHE A 67 4.59 11.87 -8.48
N GLU A 68 5.08 12.62 -7.49
CA GLU A 68 6.07 13.69 -7.65
C GLU A 68 7.46 13.27 -7.14
N GLU A 69 7.58 12.04 -6.62
CA GLU A 69 8.81 11.46 -6.03
C GLU A 69 9.82 10.97 -7.07
#